data_AF-A0A1D9QJP5-F1
#
_entry.id   AF-A0A1D9QJP5-F1
#
_cell.length_a   1.000
_cell.length_b   1.000
_cell.length_c   1.000
_cell.angle_alpha   90.00
_cell.angle_beta   90.00
_cell.angle_gamma   90.00
#
_symmetry.space_group_name_H-M   'P 1'
#
loop_
_entity.id
_entity.type
_entity.pdbx_description
1 polymer ?
#
loop_
_entity_poly.entity_id
_entity_poly.type
_entity_poly.pdbx_seq_one_letter_code
_entity_poly.pdbx_strand_id
1 'polypeptide(L)'
;MSNFHDRSSGMDGHPSTPNPLALSRDESISRVEVAIVTDRPPIGEVLSLETDHPDWTIGYASLGGGTKVADPGSLYYGFMSEVLRHPALNINDTSNWSYYNFYSKIVANRQNNTGPGAVGPVASSIVSAKAGAIIITVLSPEAEVDRYIPRLPIGELMYQSWRDTCHEDDTLEAGYHLSDLKYIICGPIVNQGMHDTIRDVLGRTGYSSREIKRGVQTTFSLINSNPGLFQMLMETDIGKLVAGMCKNHPRSLLAKQVSNIHVWSHVPGSDTGGLLIFELELV
;
A
#
# COMPACT_ATOMS: atom_id res chain seq x y z
N MET A 1 22.74 52.19 -68.52
CA MET A 1 21.40 52.33 -69.14
C MET A 1 20.45 52.84 -68.07
N SER A 2 19.83 53.98 -68.37
CA SER A 2 18.75 54.76 -67.74
C SER A 2 18.35 54.66 -66.26
N ASN A 3 18.39 55.85 -65.66
CA ASN A 3 17.65 56.43 -64.53
C ASN A 3 16.10 56.31 -64.63
N PHE A 4 15.35 56.37 -63.51
CA PHE A 4 14.67 57.59 -62.98
C PHE A 4 13.56 57.31 -61.91
N HIS A 5 13.56 58.17 -60.86
CA HIS A 5 12.53 58.61 -59.87
C HIS A 5 11.78 57.59 -58.96
N ASP A 6 11.76 57.70 -57.63
CA ASP A 6 11.65 58.78 -56.60
C ASP A 6 10.20 59.18 -56.21
N ARG A 7 9.95 59.19 -54.88
CA ARG A 7 8.83 59.78 -54.08
C ARG A 7 7.49 59.02 -54.01
N SER A 8 6.72 58.95 -52.91
CA SER A 8 6.80 59.48 -51.54
C SER A 8 5.61 58.98 -50.70
N SER A 9 5.81 58.88 -49.37
CA SER A 9 4.90 59.26 -48.26
C SER A 9 3.51 58.61 -48.04
N GLY A 10 3.31 58.13 -46.80
CA GLY A 10 2.02 57.95 -46.10
C GLY A 10 2.20 57.03 -44.87
N MET A 11 2.64 57.55 -43.72
CA MET A 11 1.81 57.90 -42.54
C MET A 11 0.87 56.78 -42.06
N ASP A 12 1.25 56.07 -40.99
CA ASP A 12 0.72 56.27 -39.62
C ASP A 12 0.67 54.99 -38.76
N GLY A 13 1.12 55.16 -37.52
CA GLY A 13 0.46 54.54 -36.36
C GLY A 13 0.80 53.09 -36.02
N HIS A 14 1.94 52.89 -35.35
CA HIS A 14 2.08 51.79 -34.39
C HIS A 14 1.08 51.99 -33.24
N PRO A 15 0.18 51.04 -32.93
CA PRO A 15 -0.54 51.04 -31.67
C PRO A 15 0.30 50.30 -30.64
N SER A 16 0.86 51.10 -29.74
CA SER A 16 1.39 50.76 -28.44
C SER A 16 0.54 49.72 -27.73
N THR A 17 1.11 48.55 -27.44
CA THR A 17 0.58 47.67 -26.41
C THR A 17 0.90 48.28 -25.04
N PRO A 18 -0.08 48.50 -24.17
CA PRO A 18 0.18 49.06 -22.86
C PRO A 18 0.87 48.02 -21.97
N ASN A 19 1.98 48.46 -21.39
CA ASN A 19 2.65 47.84 -20.28
C ASN A 19 1.97 48.32 -18.98
N PRO A 20 1.52 47.42 -18.10
CA PRO A 20 1.44 47.70 -16.67
C PRO A 20 2.47 46.79 -15.99
N LEU A 21 3.70 47.28 -15.82
CA LEU A 21 4.20 47.78 -14.53
C LEU A 21 3.71 47.00 -13.29
N ALA A 22 4.71 46.49 -12.57
CA ALA A 22 4.76 46.31 -11.11
C ALA A 22 3.90 45.19 -10.50
N LEU A 23 4.45 43.97 -10.49
CA LEU A 23 4.16 43.01 -9.42
C LEU A 23 4.92 43.46 -8.16
N SER A 24 4.24 44.21 -7.28
CA SER A 24 4.67 44.42 -5.91
C SER A 24 4.50 43.13 -5.12
N ARG A 25 5.51 42.82 -4.31
CA ARG A 25 5.44 41.84 -3.22
C ARG A 25 4.40 42.28 -2.19
N ASP A 26 3.88 41.25 -1.52
CA ASP A 26 3.09 41.23 -0.29
C ASP A 26 1.56 41.26 -0.41
N GLU A 27 0.99 40.31 0.35
CA GLU A 27 -0.40 40.17 0.77
C GLU A 27 -1.43 39.62 -0.23
N SER A 28 -1.44 38.29 -0.38
CA SER A 28 -2.67 37.49 -0.20
C SER A 28 -2.33 36.01 -0.16
N ILE A 29 -1.83 35.55 1.00
CA ILE A 29 -1.93 34.15 1.40
C ILE A 29 -3.43 33.90 1.64
N SER A 30 -4.17 33.56 0.59
CA SER A 30 -5.52 33.06 0.71
C SER A 30 -5.44 31.64 1.24
N ARG A 31 -5.81 31.52 2.52
CA ARG A 31 -6.17 30.32 3.27
C ARG A 31 -6.59 29.17 2.35
N VAL A 32 -5.67 28.23 2.13
CA VAL A 32 -6.05 26.84 1.88
C VAL A 32 -6.55 26.34 3.24
N GLU A 33 -7.87 26.35 3.42
CA GLU A 33 -8.50 25.54 4.46
C GLU A 33 -8.16 24.09 4.16
N VAL A 34 -7.12 23.62 4.85
CA VAL A 34 -6.86 22.20 5.02
C VAL A 34 -8.05 21.67 5.78
N ALA A 35 -8.96 21.00 5.07
CA ALA A 35 -9.99 20.20 5.70
C ALA A 35 -9.28 19.12 6.51
N ILE A 36 -9.10 19.37 7.80
CA ILE A 36 -8.80 18.35 8.77
C ILE A 36 -10.01 17.42 8.73
N VAL A 37 -9.85 16.25 8.11
CA VAL A 37 -10.84 15.17 8.17
C VAL A 37 -10.88 14.71 9.63
N THR A 38 -11.67 15.41 10.43
CA THR A 38 -12.12 15.04 11.78
C THR A 38 -13.64 14.90 11.80
N ASP A 39 -14.24 14.55 10.65
CA ASP A 39 -15.60 14.05 10.63
C ASP A 39 -15.58 12.58 11.07
N ARG A 40 -15.69 12.38 12.39
CA ARG A 40 -16.30 11.16 12.92
C ARG A 40 -17.72 11.12 12.37
N PRO A 41 -18.13 10.10 11.60
CA PRO A 41 -19.54 9.95 11.32
C PRO A 41 -20.28 9.70 12.64
N PRO A 42 -21.50 10.24 12.82
CA PRO A 42 -22.30 9.92 13.98
C PRO A 42 -22.47 8.40 14.07
N ILE A 43 -22.28 7.86 15.29
CA ILE A 43 -22.29 6.43 15.65
C ILE A 43 -23.63 5.72 15.31
N GLY A 44 -24.60 6.41 14.69
CA GLY A 44 -25.89 5.87 14.32
C GLY A 44 -26.09 5.47 12.85
N GLU A 45 -25.19 5.81 11.90
CA GLU A 45 -25.55 5.72 10.47
C GLU A 45 -24.45 5.28 9.49
N VAL A 46 -23.42 4.57 9.96
CA VAL A 46 -22.56 3.77 9.07
C VAL A 46 -22.79 2.29 9.33
N LEU A 47 -24.03 1.85 9.07
CA LEU A 47 -24.25 0.50 8.61
C LEU A 47 -24.07 0.53 7.08
N SER A 48 -22.86 0.83 6.59
CA SER A 48 -22.46 0.13 5.38
C SER A 48 -22.55 -1.34 5.76
N LEU A 49 -23.48 -2.09 5.17
CA LEU A 49 -23.34 -3.54 5.17
C LEU A 49 -21.88 -3.77 4.82
N GLU A 50 -21.14 -4.41 5.72
CA GLU A 50 -19.93 -5.12 5.35
C GLU A 50 -20.29 -5.83 4.06
N THR A 51 -19.70 -5.39 2.95
CA THR A 51 -20.12 -5.85 1.62
C THR A 51 -20.12 -7.36 1.70
N ASP A 52 -21.26 -8.02 1.43
CA ASP A 52 -21.37 -9.49 1.44
C ASP A 52 -20.11 -10.01 0.76
N HIS A 53 -19.22 -10.61 1.54
CA HIS A 53 -17.80 -10.73 1.20
C HIS A 53 -17.67 -11.26 -0.22
N PRO A 54 -17.28 -10.40 -1.19
CA PRO A 54 -17.50 -10.73 -2.58
C PRO A 54 -16.65 -11.94 -2.92
N ASP A 55 -17.28 -12.95 -3.52
CA ASP A 55 -16.65 -14.24 -3.75
C ASP A 55 -15.45 -14.08 -4.69
N TRP A 56 -14.25 -14.12 -4.13
CA TRP A 56 -13.00 -13.99 -4.89
C TRP A 56 -12.86 -15.10 -5.92
N THR A 57 -13.48 -16.27 -5.69
CA THR A 57 -13.44 -17.40 -6.61
C THR A 57 -14.19 -17.10 -7.90
N ILE A 58 -14.91 -15.99 -8.05
CA ILE A 58 -15.52 -15.58 -9.33
C ILE A 58 -14.43 -15.21 -10.35
N GLY A 59 -13.49 -14.33 -9.97
CA GLY A 59 -12.47 -13.78 -10.87
C GLY A 59 -11.08 -14.36 -10.70
N TYR A 60 -10.80 -14.96 -9.54
CA TYR A 60 -9.47 -15.44 -9.20
C TYR A 60 -9.45 -16.93 -8.92
N ALA A 61 -8.26 -17.51 -9.02
CA ALA A 61 -7.95 -18.87 -8.59
C ALA A 61 -6.76 -18.81 -7.64
N SER A 62 -6.85 -19.51 -6.50
CA SER A 62 -5.74 -19.60 -5.54
C SER A 62 -5.00 -20.92 -5.73
N LEU A 63 -3.94 -20.91 -6.54
CA LEU A 63 -3.15 -22.12 -6.80
C LEU A 63 -2.29 -22.42 -5.57
N GLY A 64 -2.64 -23.50 -4.86
CA GLY A 64 -2.00 -23.84 -3.58
C GLY A 64 -2.46 -22.98 -2.40
N GLY A 65 -3.60 -22.28 -2.51
CA GLY A 65 -4.19 -21.54 -1.40
C GLY A 65 -4.43 -22.42 -0.18
N GLY A 66 -4.19 -21.89 1.02
CA GLY A 66 -4.33 -22.64 2.29
C GLY A 66 -3.22 -23.66 2.54
N THR A 67 -2.21 -23.76 1.66
CA THR A 67 -1.11 -24.69 1.89
C THR A 67 -0.28 -24.23 3.09
N LYS A 68 -0.17 -25.09 4.10
CA LYS A 68 0.67 -24.83 5.27
C LYS A 68 2.14 -24.74 4.86
N VAL A 69 2.81 -23.69 5.32
CA VAL A 69 4.24 -23.46 5.12
C VAL A 69 4.96 -23.47 6.47
N ALA A 70 6.16 -24.05 6.48
CA ALA A 70 6.87 -24.32 7.72
C ALA A 70 7.30 -23.04 8.47
N ASP A 71 7.87 -22.05 7.76
CA ASP A 71 8.37 -20.82 8.38
C ASP A 71 8.62 -19.71 7.33
N PRO A 72 7.92 -18.55 7.39
CA PRO A 72 8.25 -17.41 6.55
C PRO A 72 9.58 -16.76 6.91
N GLY A 73 10.20 -17.10 8.04
CA GLY A 73 11.48 -16.56 8.50
C GLY A 73 12.62 -16.73 7.51
N SER A 74 12.57 -17.76 6.66
CA SER A 74 13.57 -18.02 5.60
C SER A 74 13.49 -17.04 4.40
N LEU A 75 12.40 -16.27 4.29
CA LEU A 75 12.25 -15.28 3.24
C LEU A 75 13.34 -14.20 3.32
N TYR A 76 13.71 -13.70 2.14
CA TYR A 76 14.68 -12.61 1.97
C TYR A 76 16.01 -12.90 2.69
N TYR A 77 16.57 -14.09 2.42
CA TYR A 77 17.83 -14.55 3.00
C TYR A 77 17.81 -14.62 4.53
N GLY A 78 16.67 -14.96 5.11
CA GLY A 78 16.50 -15.06 6.57
C GLY A 78 16.09 -13.76 7.26
N PHE A 79 16.01 -12.63 6.53
CA PHE A 79 15.68 -11.33 7.11
C PHE A 79 14.30 -11.29 7.76
N MET A 80 13.32 -12.02 7.22
CA MET A 80 12.00 -12.09 7.87
C MET A 80 12.07 -12.69 9.28
N SER A 81 13.05 -13.55 9.56
CA SER A 81 13.24 -14.07 10.92
C SER A 81 13.64 -12.97 11.92
N GLU A 82 14.41 -11.99 11.48
CA GLU A 82 14.76 -10.80 12.28
C GLU A 82 13.52 -9.94 12.53
N VAL A 83 12.76 -9.66 11.47
CA VAL A 83 11.54 -8.85 11.54
C VAL A 83 10.52 -9.49 12.49
N LEU A 84 10.19 -10.76 12.30
CA LEU A 84 9.16 -11.44 13.11
C LEU A 84 9.56 -11.52 14.59
N ARG A 85 10.86 -11.67 14.87
CA ARG A 85 11.39 -11.68 16.25
C ARG A 85 11.70 -10.29 16.80
N HIS A 86 11.44 -9.23 16.04
CA HIS A 86 11.75 -7.88 16.49
C HIS A 86 10.94 -7.57 17.77
N PRO A 87 11.60 -7.14 18.88
CA PRO A 87 10.94 -6.98 20.18
C PRO A 87 9.73 -6.04 20.16
N ALA A 88 9.71 -5.07 19.24
CA ALA A 88 8.61 -4.11 19.11
C ALA A 88 7.35 -4.68 18.44
N LEU A 89 7.43 -5.82 17.73
CA LEU A 89 6.32 -6.34 16.93
C LEU A 89 5.62 -7.55 17.57
N ASN A 90 6.29 -8.28 18.48
CA ASN A 90 5.74 -9.43 19.19
C ASN A 90 5.02 -10.46 18.28
N ILE A 91 5.52 -10.69 17.07
CA ILE A 91 4.93 -11.63 16.10
C ILE A 91 5.54 -13.01 16.32
N ASN A 92 4.94 -13.80 17.22
CA ASN A 92 5.48 -15.10 17.61
C ASN A 92 4.64 -16.26 17.07
N ASP A 93 5.04 -16.83 15.93
CA ASP A 93 4.55 -18.13 15.46
C ASP A 93 5.55 -18.79 14.52
N THR A 94 5.92 -20.03 14.82
CA THR A 94 6.91 -20.80 14.05
C THR A 94 6.28 -21.93 13.23
N SER A 95 4.95 -22.04 13.15
CA SER A 95 4.34 -23.25 12.53
C SER A 95 2.95 -23.13 11.94
N ASN A 96 2.20 -22.02 12.11
CA ASN A 96 0.80 -21.94 11.66
C ASN A 96 0.61 -20.93 10.52
N TRP A 97 1.52 -20.99 9.55
CA TRP A 97 1.47 -20.11 8.38
C TRP A 97 0.83 -20.83 7.20
N SER A 98 -0.13 -20.19 6.53
CA SER A 98 -0.77 -20.63 5.29
C SER A 98 -0.38 -19.71 4.14
N TYR A 99 -0.12 -20.27 2.96
CA TYR A 99 0.25 -19.52 1.77
C TYR A 99 -0.92 -19.42 0.79
N TYR A 100 -1.09 -18.23 0.19
CA TYR A 100 -2.12 -17.93 -0.80
C TYR A 100 -1.52 -17.20 -2.00
N ASN A 101 -1.93 -17.60 -3.20
CA ASN A 101 -1.52 -16.99 -4.47
C ASN A 101 -2.73 -16.76 -5.36
N PHE A 102 -3.20 -15.52 -5.43
CA PHE A 102 -4.36 -15.17 -6.25
C PHE A 102 -3.93 -14.86 -7.68
N TYR A 103 -4.27 -15.75 -8.61
CA TYR A 103 -4.12 -15.53 -10.04
C TYR A 103 -5.45 -15.12 -10.65
N SER A 104 -5.42 -14.26 -11.68
CA SER A 104 -6.58 -14.11 -12.56
C SER A 104 -6.94 -15.49 -13.16
N LYS A 105 -8.22 -15.87 -13.18
CA LYS A 105 -8.62 -17.20 -13.70
C LYS A 105 -8.14 -17.50 -15.12
N ILE A 106 -8.13 -16.50 -16.00
CA ILE A 106 -7.59 -16.66 -17.37
C ILE A 106 -6.13 -17.13 -17.32
N VAL A 107 -5.33 -16.57 -16.40
CA VAL A 107 -3.92 -16.93 -16.23
C VAL A 107 -3.79 -18.32 -15.62
N ALA A 108 -4.54 -18.62 -14.56
CA ALA A 108 -4.53 -19.94 -13.92
C ALA A 108 -4.92 -21.06 -14.91
N ASN A 109 -5.96 -20.83 -15.73
CA ASN A 109 -6.40 -21.79 -16.76
C ASN A 109 -5.36 -22.00 -17.87
N ARG A 110 -4.52 -20.98 -18.15
CA ARG A 110 -3.42 -21.08 -19.14
C ARG A 110 -2.16 -21.74 -18.58
N GLN A 111 -1.86 -21.54 -17.29
CA GLN A 111 -0.73 -22.20 -16.63
C GLN A 111 -0.89 -23.74 -16.63
N ASN A 112 -2.13 -24.24 -16.61
CA ASN A 112 -2.41 -25.67 -16.81
C ASN A 112 -2.13 -26.17 -18.24
N ASN A 113 -1.87 -25.29 -19.23
CA ASN A 113 -1.82 -25.65 -20.65
C ASN A 113 -0.60 -25.16 -21.46
N THR A 114 0.27 -24.26 -20.98
CA THR A 114 1.45 -23.80 -21.74
C THR A 114 2.58 -23.26 -20.85
N GLY A 115 3.83 -23.54 -21.23
CA GLY A 115 5.08 -23.26 -20.50
C GLY A 115 5.47 -21.78 -20.26
N PRO A 116 6.77 -21.50 -20.04
CA PRO A 116 7.27 -20.34 -19.28
C PRO A 116 7.04 -19.00 -20.01
N GLY A 117 5.93 -18.37 -19.68
CA GLY A 117 5.58 -16.98 -20.00
C GLY A 117 4.42 -16.50 -19.12
N ALA A 118 4.20 -17.18 -18.00
CA ALA A 118 3.02 -16.99 -17.17
C ALA A 118 3.09 -15.66 -16.42
N VAL A 119 2.08 -14.82 -16.65
CA VAL A 119 1.76 -13.69 -15.79
C VAL A 119 1.71 -14.20 -14.34
N GLY A 120 2.41 -13.51 -13.44
CA GLY A 120 2.49 -13.88 -12.02
C GLY A 120 1.14 -13.75 -11.29
N PRO A 121 1.10 -14.03 -9.98
CA PRO A 121 -0.09 -13.77 -9.18
C PRO A 121 -0.35 -12.26 -9.08
N VAL A 122 -1.64 -11.90 -9.01
CA VAL A 122 -2.09 -10.53 -8.72
C VAL A 122 -1.74 -10.17 -7.27
N ALA A 123 -1.89 -11.13 -6.36
CA ALA A 123 -1.50 -10.98 -4.96
C ALA A 123 -0.98 -12.32 -4.40
N SER A 124 0.07 -12.24 -3.57
CA SER A 124 0.60 -13.38 -2.82
C SER A 124 0.75 -13.01 -1.36
N SER A 125 0.31 -13.91 -0.47
CA SER A 125 0.38 -13.69 0.96
C SER A 125 0.70 -14.95 1.75
N ILE A 126 1.44 -14.80 2.85
CA ILE A 126 1.64 -15.81 3.88
C ILE A 126 0.96 -15.32 5.15
N VAL A 127 0.08 -16.10 5.73
CA VAL A 127 -0.86 -15.65 6.75
C VAL A 127 -0.83 -16.58 7.94
N SER A 128 -0.86 -16.06 9.16
CA SER A 128 -1.02 -16.85 10.38
C SER A 128 -2.06 -16.21 11.29
N ALA A 129 -3.17 -16.93 11.50
CA ALA A 129 -4.22 -16.54 12.44
C ALA A 129 -3.66 -16.47 13.87
N LYS A 130 -2.83 -17.44 14.25
CA LYS A 130 -2.16 -17.49 15.56
C LYS A 130 -1.23 -16.30 15.79
N ALA A 131 -0.48 -15.88 14.77
CA ALA A 131 0.39 -14.72 14.85
C ALA A 131 -0.39 -13.38 14.77
N GLY A 132 -1.65 -13.42 14.33
CA GLY A 132 -2.41 -12.23 13.99
C GLY A 132 -1.76 -11.43 12.86
N ALA A 133 -1.18 -12.11 11.86
CA ALA A 133 -0.32 -11.45 10.88
C ALA A 133 -0.54 -11.94 9.44
N ILE A 134 -0.46 -10.98 8.50
CA ILE A 134 -0.41 -11.21 7.05
C ILE A 134 0.94 -10.69 6.54
N ILE A 135 1.67 -11.49 5.78
CA ILE A 135 2.88 -11.10 5.04
C ILE A 135 2.53 -11.09 3.57
N ILE A 136 2.56 -9.91 2.96
CA ILE A 136 2.32 -9.70 1.54
C ILE A 136 3.65 -9.73 0.79
N THR A 137 3.81 -10.72 -0.08
CA THR A 137 5.04 -10.96 -0.84
C THR A 137 4.94 -10.50 -2.30
N VAL A 138 3.72 -10.39 -2.84
CA VAL A 138 3.45 -9.86 -4.19
C VAL A 138 2.16 -9.03 -4.16
N LEU A 139 2.22 -7.85 -4.79
CA LEU A 139 1.06 -7.05 -5.21
C LEU A 139 1.35 -6.56 -6.63
N SER A 140 0.67 -7.12 -7.62
CA SER A 140 0.82 -6.73 -9.03
C SER A 140 -0.55 -6.53 -9.67
N PRO A 141 -1.13 -5.31 -9.57
CA PRO A 141 -2.34 -4.99 -10.31
C PRO A 141 -2.18 -5.17 -11.83
N GLU A 142 -0.97 -5.09 -12.35
CA GLU A 142 -0.68 -5.30 -13.78
C GLU A 142 -0.84 -6.75 -14.21
N ALA A 143 -0.73 -7.70 -13.27
CA ALA A 143 -0.99 -9.11 -13.50
C ALA A 143 -2.50 -9.43 -13.65
N GLU A 144 -3.37 -8.43 -13.55
CA GLU A 144 -4.80 -8.55 -13.77
C GLU A 144 -5.14 -8.46 -15.27
N VAL A 145 -5.44 -9.62 -15.86
CA VAL A 145 -5.54 -9.76 -17.33
C VAL A 145 -6.98 -9.66 -17.84
N ASP A 146 -8.00 -9.83 -16.98
CA ASP A 146 -9.41 -9.84 -17.40
C ASP A 146 -10.10 -8.49 -17.17
N ARG A 147 -10.78 -7.99 -18.21
CA ARG A 147 -11.54 -6.73 -18.17
C ARG A 147 -13.06 -6.95 -18.07
N TYR A 148 -13.52 -8.18 -18.24
CA TYR A 148 -14.94 -8.52 -18.34
C TYR A 148 -15.49 -9.23 -17.10
N ILE A 149 -14.61 -9.72 -16.22
CA ILE A 149 -15.01 -10.24 -14.91
C ILE A 149 -14.94 -9.10 -13.87
N PRO A 150 -15.94 -8.95 -12.98
CA PRO A 150 -15.88 -8.01 -11.88
C PRO A 150 -14.59 -8.19 -11.06
N ARG A 151 -13.86 -7.10 -10.90
CA ARG A 151 -12.56 -7.08 -10.21
C ARG A 151 -12.76 -6.84 -8.73
N LEU A 152 -12.02 -7.57 -7.91
CA LEU A 152 -11.89 -7.22 -6.51
C LEU A 152 -10.74 -6.23 -6.35
N PRO A 153 -10.89 -5.18 -5.53
CA PRO A 153 -9.75 -4.39 -5.09
C PRO A 153 -8.70 -5.31 -4.48
N ILE A 154 -7.41 -5.07 -4.71
CA ILE A 154 -6.35 -5.94 -4.18
C ILE A 154 -6.39 -6.05 -2.65
N GLY A 155 -6.80 -4.98 -1.94
CA GLY A 155 -6.99 -5.00 -0.49
C GLY A 155 -8.09 -6.00 -0.05
N GLU A 156 -9.04 -6.31 -0.93
CA GLU A 156 -10.01 -7.38 -0.70
C GLU A 156 -9.34 -8.75 -0.76
N LEU A 157 -8.46 -9.01 -1.74
CA LEU A 157 -7.74 -10.28 -1.82
C LEU A 157 -6.87 -10.54 -0.57
N MET A 158 -6.31 -9.48 0.02
CA MET A 158 -5.59 -9.55 1.31
C MET A 158 -6.53 -9.95 2.45
N TYR A 159 -7.72 -9.36 2.52
CA TYR A 159 -8.74 -9.73 3.51
C TYR A 159 -9.22 -11.17 3.33
N GLN A 160 -9.39 -11.62 2.08
CA GLN A 160 -9.87 -12.97 1.78
C GLN A 160 -8.88 -14.04 2.24
N SER A 161 -7.56 -13.85 2.07
CA SER A 161 -6.58 -14.81 2.62
C SER A 161 -6.57 -14.85 4.15
N TRP A 162 -6.75 -13.70 4.81
CA TRP A 162 -6.94 -13.65 6.26
C TRP A 162 -8.18 -14.41 6.72
N ARG A 163 -9.31 -14.14 6.07
CA ARG A 163 -10.58 -14.78 6.38
C ARG A 163 -10.49 -16.29 6.21
N ASP A 164 -10.00 -16.74 5.06
CA ASP A 164 -9.92 -18.17 4.75
C ASP A 164 -8.96 -18.87 5.72
N THR A 165 -7.85 -18.23 6.13
CA THR A 165 -6.95 -18.77 7.17
C THR A 165 -7.65 -18.94 8.52
N CYS A 166 -8.45 -17.96 8.95
CA CYS A 166 -9.19 -18.05 10.22
C CYS A 166 -10.22 -19.20 10.19
N HIS A 167 -10.84 -19.47 9.04
CA HIS A 167 -11.84 -20.55 8.90
C HIS A 167 -11.21 -21.94 8.70
N GLU A 168 -10.03 -22.05 8.09
CA GLU A 168 -9.33 -23.34 7.95
C GLU A 168 -8.83 -23.88 9.31
N ASP A 169 -8.42 -22.97 10.20
CA ASP A 169 -7.91 -23.31 11.53
C ASP A 169 -9.01 -23.58 12.57
N ASP A 170 -10.30 -23.55 12.17
CA ASP A 170 -11.45 -23.96 13.00
C ASP A 170 -11.49 -25.48 13.30
N THR A 171 -10.50 -26.25 12.84
CA THR A 171 -10.49 -27.71 13.02
C THR A 171 -9.94 -28.23 14.34
N LEU A 172 -9.38 -27.43 15.28
CA LEU A 172 -9.14 -27.89 16.66
C LEU A 172 -9.02 -26.73 17.68
N GLU A 173 -10.03 -26.57 18.53
CA GLU A 173 -10.03 -25.91 19.85
C GLU A 173 -9.63 -24.41 19.99
N ALA A 174 -9.06 -23.74 18.98
CA ALA A 174 -8.48 -22.40 19.16
C ALA A 174 -9.37 -21.19 18.81
N GLY A 175 -10.42 -21.35 17.99
CA GLY A 175 -11.43 -20.31 17.72
C GLY A 175 -10.83 -18.94 17.34
N TYR A 176 -10.00 -18.88 16.31
CA TYR A 176 -9.41 -17.61 15.87
C TYR A 176 -10.47 -16.71 15.24
N HIS A 177 -10.49 -15.45 15.66
CA HIS A 177 -11.46 -14.48 15.16
C HIS A 177 -10.83 -13.59 14.09
N LEU A 178 -11.63 -13.16 13.11
CA LEU A 178 -11.19 -12.18 12.12
C LEU A 178 -10.65 -10.89 12.77
N SER A 179 -11.14 -10.58 13.96
CA SER A 179 -10.70 -9.47 14.79
C SER A 179 -9.28 -9.59 15.32
N ASP A 180 -8.67 -10.77 15.26
CA ASP A 180 -7.35 -11.02 15.85
C ASP A 180 -6.18 -10.53 14.97
N LEU A 181 -6.48 -10.03 13.76
CA LEU A 181 -5.48 -9.40 12.90
C LEU A 181 -4.83 -8.19 13.59
N LYS A 182 -3.51 -8.20 13.70
CA LYS A 182 -2.69 -7.15 14.31
C LYS A 182 -1.70 -6.54 13.33
N TYR A 183 -1.11 -7.35 12.46
CA TYR A 183 -0.03 -6.90 11.59
C TYR A 183 -0.26 -7.22 10.12
N ILE A 184 0.03 -6.26 9.26
CA ILE A 184 0.17 -6.47 7.82
C ILE A 184 1.58 -6.05 7.43
N ILE A 185 2.39 -7.00 6.99
CA ILE A 185 3.78 -6.80 6.58
C ILE A 185 3.82 -6.77 5.05
N CYS A 186 4.33 -5.69 4.48
CA CYS A 186 4.40 -5.48 3.04
C CYS A 186 5.86 -5.27 2.60
N GLY A 187 6.38 -6.21 1.83
CA GLY A 187 7.64 -6.04 1.11
C GLY A 187 8.30 -7.36 0.68
N PRO A 188 9.50 -7.29 0.07
CA PRO A 188 10.27 -6.09 -0.18
C PRO A 188 9.54 -5.17 -1.16
N ILE A 189 9.61 -3.88 -0.86
CA ILE A 189 9.05 -2.84 -1.70
C ILE A 189 9.99 -2.63 -2.87
N VAL A 190 9.60 -3.13 -4.04
CA VAL A 190 10.38 -3.02 -5.28
C VAL A 190 9.93 -1.85 -6.16
N ASN A 191 8.79 -1.22 -5.85
CA ASN A 191 8.30 -0.05 -6.55
C ASN A 191 9.16 1.17 -6.20
N GLN A 192 9.73 1.81 -7.23
CA GLN A 192 10.64 2.93 -7.05
C GLN A 192 9.98 4.14 -6.37
N GLY A 193 8.73 4.47 -6.72
CA GLY A 193 7.99 5.57 -6.11
C GLY A 193 7.79 5.37 -4.60
N MET A 194 7.37 4.17 -4.20
CA MET A 194 7.25 3.78 -2.79
C MET A 194 8.58 3.90 -2.05
N HIS A 195 9.66 3.39 -2.64
CA HIS A 195 10.99 3.46 -2.06
C HIS A 195 11.48 4.91 -1.91
N ASP A 196 11.18 5.79 -2.87
CA ASP A 196 11.48 7.22 -2.78
C ASP A 196 10.64 7.91 -1.70
N THR A 197 9.37 7.56 -1.52
CA THR A 197 8.54 8.05 -0.41
C THR A 197 9.11 7.63 0.95
N ILE A 198 9.51 6.36 1.10
CA ILE A 198 10.15 5.88 2.34
C ILE A 198 11.42 6.69 2.61
N ARG A 199 12.26 6.92 1.60
CA ARG A 199 13.49 7.70 1.75
C ARG A 199 13.20 9.16 2.14
N ASP A 200 12.19 9.80 1.54
CA ASP A 200 11.82 11.18 1.87
C ASP A 200 11.31 11.29 3.31
N VAL A 201 10.42 10.38 3.72
CA VAL A 201 9.90 10.32 5.09
C VAL A 201 11.03 10.13 6.12
N LEU A 202 11.99 9.24 5.84
CA LEU A 202 13.17 9.04 6.68
C LEU A 202 14.14 10.24 6.65
N GLY A 203 14.30 10.90 5.50
CA GLY A 203 15.10 12.11 5.40
C GLY A 203 14.53 13.26 6.24
N ARG A 204 13.20 13.41 6.24
CA ARG A 204 12.48 14.43 7.02
C ARG A 204 12.46 14.16 8.52
N THR A 205 12.74 12.93 8.96
CA THR A 205 12.99 12.62 10.37
C THR A 205 14.42 12.92 10.80
N GLY A 206 15.31 13.26 9.86
CA GLY A 206 16.69 13.66 10.12
C GLY A 206 17.75 12.62 9.77
N TYR A 207 17.36 11.44 9.25
CA TYR A 207 18.33 10.44 8.82
C TYR A 207 19.04 10.87 7.54
N SER A 208 20.36 10.75 7.52
CA SER A 208 21.15 10.96 6.31
C SER A 208 20.95 9.84 5.29
N SER A 209 21.16 10.12 4.01
CA SER A 209 21.12 9.09 2.94
C SER A 209 22.08 7.93 3.19
N ARG A 210 23.17 8.14 3.96
CA ARG A 210 24.10 7.07 4.34
C ARG A 210 23.50 6.16 5.41
N GLU A 211 22.79 6.71 6.38
CA GLU A 211 22.10 5.93 7.42
C GLU A 211 20.97 5.12 6.81
N ILE A 212 20.13 5.74 5.98
CA ILE A 212 19.02 5.06 5.31
C ILE A 212 19.53 3.85 4.50
N LYS A 213 20.65 4.00 3.76
CA LYS A 213 21.28 2.89 3.03
C LYS A 213 21.86 1.78 3.92
N ARG A 214 22.09 2.05 5.20
CA ARG A 214 22.58 1.06 6.17
C ARG A 214 21.45 0.28 6.85
N GLY A 215 20.18 0.59 6.57
CA GLY A 215 19.02 -0.11 7.13
C GLY A 215 18.52 0.52 8.43
N VAL A 216 18.07 1.77 8.36
CA VAL A 216 17.34 2.40 9.45
C VAL A 216 16.01 1.69 9.68
N GLN A 217 15.69 1.51 10.96
CA GLN A 217 14.40 1.01 11.43
C GLN A 217 13.75 2.13 12.24
N THR A 218 12.50 2.47 11.94
CA THR A 218 11.77 3.51 12.68
C THR A 218 10.26 3.28 12.64
N THR A 219 9.54 3.88 13.58
CA THR A 219 8.08 3.75 13.70
C THR A 219 7.43 5.11 13.60
N PHE A 220 6.40 5.19 12.76
CA PHE A 220 5.51 6.35 12.66
C PHE A 220 4.16 5.98 13.26
N SER A 221 3.76 6.69 14.30
CA SER A 221 2.49 6.52 15.00
C SER A 221 1.49 7.60 14.59
N LEU A 222 0.22 7.22 14.48
CA LEU A 222 -0.90 8.14 14.23
C LEU A 222 -0.99 9.25 15.29
N ILE A 223 -0.74 8.91 16.56
CA ILE A 223 -0.93 9.81 17.71
C ILE A 223 0.37 10.51 18.15
N ASN A 224 1.49 9.80 18.13
CA ASN A 224 2.73 10.22 18.80
C ASN A 224 3.86 10.65 17.85
N SER A 225 3.71 10.47 16.54
CA SER A 225 4.71 10.91 15.55
C SER A 225 4.25 12.17 14.82
N ASN A 226 5.13 12.73 13.98
CA ASN A 226 4.74 13.80 13.05
C ASN A 226 3.58 13.31 12.18
N PRO A 227 2.34 13.80 12.38
CA PRO A 227 1.16 13.23 11.71
C PRO A 227 1.25 13.34 10.19
N GLY A 228 1.96 14.36 9.69
CA GLY A 228 2.21 14.52 8.25
C GLY A 228 3.05 13.39 7.66
N LEU A 229 4.05 12.88 8.38
CA LEU A 229 4.89 11.78 7.89
C LEU A 229 4.16 10.44 7.92
N PHE A 230 3.37 10.19 8.97
CA PHE A 230 2.46 9.05 9.01
C PHE A 230 1.47 9.10 7.84
N GLN A 231 0.86 10.26 7.62
CA GLN A 231 -0.09 10.47 6.52
C GLN A 231 0.56 10.26 5.14
N MET A 232 1.80 10.74 4.93
CA MET A 232 2.53 10.48 3.68
C MET A 232 2.69 8.98 3.39
N LEU A 233 2.95 8.15 4.41
CA LEU A 233 3.02 6.70 4.25
C LEU A 233 1.63 6.08 4.01
N MET A 234 0.58 6.59 4.66
CA MET A 234 -0.80 6.14 4.43
C MET A 234 -1.35 6.52 3.04
N GLU A 235 -0.86 7.60 2.44
CA GLU A 235 -1.27 8.07 1.11
C GLU A 235 -0.61 7.30 -0.04
N THR A 236 0.34 6.43 0.27
CA THR A 236 0.91 5.48 -0.69
C THR A 236 -0.12 4.45 -1.16
N ASP A 237 0.17 3.77 -2.28
CA ASP A 237 -0.73 2.72 -2.79
C ASP A 237 -0.91 1.59 -1.77
N ILE A 238 0.17 1.15 -1.10
CA ILE A 238 0.09 0.12 -0.05
C ILE A 238 -0.69 0.64 1.17
N GLY A 239 -0.42 1.87 1.61
CA GLY A 239 -1.12 2.48 2.74
C GLY A 239 -2.63 2.60 2.48
N LYS A 240 -3.02 3.01 1.28
CA LYS A 240 -4.43 3.08 0.84
C LYS A 240 -5.08 1.71 0.77
N LEU A 241 -4.37 0.67 0.33
CA LEU A 241 -4.90 -0.69 0.31
C LEU A 241 -5.20 -1.20 1.73
N VAL A 242 -4.27 -1.01 2.67
CA VAL A 242 -4.45 -1.41 4.07
C VAL A 242 -5.57 -0.60 4.75
N ALA A 243 -5.60 0.71 4.56
CA ALA A 243 -6.67 1.57 5.07
C ALA A 243 -8.04 1.18 4.50
N GLY A 244 -8.08 0.90 3.19
CA GLY A 244 -9.29 0.45 2.50
C GLY A 244 -9.80 -0.87 3.06
N MET A 245 -8.91 -1.83 3.33
CA MET A 245 -9.26 -3.09 3.97
C MET A 245 -9.93 -2.88 5.34
N CYS A 246 -9.33 -2.04 6.19
CA CYS A 246 -9.88 -1.71 7.50
C CYS A 246 -11.25 -1.02 7.40
N LYS A 247 -11.39 -0.08 6.45
CA LYS A 247 -12.63 0.67 6.20
C LYS A 247 -13.76 -0.21 5.65
N ASN A 248 -13.44 -1.19 4.81
CA ASN A 248 -14.44 -2.02 4.13
C ASN A 248 -14.95 -3.17 5.02
N HIS A 249 -14.17 -3.59 6.02
CA HIS A 249 -14.50 -4.69 6.93
C HIS A 249 -14.54 -4.25 8.41
N PRO A 250 -15.30 -3.20 8.77
CA PRO A 250 -15.26 -2.62 10.12
C PRO A 250 -15.89 -3.55 11.17
N ARG A 251 -16.77 -4.48 10.79
CA ARG A 251 -17.35 -5.43 11.75
C ARG A 251 -16.37 -6.57 12.04
N SER A 252 -15.87 -7.23 11.00
CA SER A 252 -14.92 -8.33 11.15
C SER A 252 -13.59 -7.90 11.79
N LEU A 253 -13.12 -6.69 11.51
CA LEU A 253 -11.88 -6.15 12.08
C LEU A 253 -12.11 -5.29 13.33
N LEU A 254 -13.31 -5.29 13.92
CA LEU A 254 -13.69 -4.47 15.09
C LEU A 254 -13.40 -2.97 14.95
N ALA A 255 -13.51 -2.41 13.75
CA ALA A 255 -13.23 -1.01 13.42
C ALA A 255 -11.78 -0.59 13.75
N LYS A 256 -10.85 -1.56 13.78
CA LYS A 256 -9.42 -1.28 13.87
C LYS A 256 -8.97 -0.37 12.74
N GLN A 257 -7.95 0.43 13.03
CA GLN A 257 -7.27 1.30 12.09
C GLN A 257 -5.76 1.09 12.20
N VAL A 258 -5.02 1.57 11.20
CA VAL A 258 -3.55 1.61 11.29
C VAL A 258 -3.17 2.61 12.37
N SER A 259 -2.55 2.14 13.45
CA SER A 259 -2.08 2.99 14.54
C SER A 259 -0.59 3.30 14.40
N ASN A 260 0.21 2.32 13.96
CA ASN A 260 1.64 2.46 13.71
C ASN A 260 2.03 1.91 12.34
N ILE A 261 3.03 2.54 11.72
CA ILE A 261 3.72 2.07 10.53
C ILE A 261 5.19 1.94 10.89
N HIS A 262 5.66 0.70 11.00
CA HIS A 262 7.05 0.39 11.23
C HIS A 262 7.76 0.24 9.88
N VAL A 263 8.89 0.91 9.73
CA VAL A 263 9.61 1.06 8.46
C VAL A 263 11.01 0.48 8.61
N TRP A 264 11.34 -0.50 7.77
CA TRP A 264 12.73 -0.91 7.52
C TRP A 264 13.15 -0.33 6.18
N SER A 265 14.18 0.49 6.18
CA SER A 265 14.64 1.14 4.95
C SER A 265 15.44 0.23 4.02
N HIS A 266 15.79 -0.97 4.49
CA HIS A 266 16.57 -1.94 3.73
C HIS A 266 16.18 -3.37 4.07
N VAL A 267 16.10 -4.21 3.03
CA VAL A 267 15.93 -5.66 3.06
C VAL A 267 17.14 -6.27 2.33
N PRO A 268 17.91 -7.16 2.99
CA PRO A 268 19.06 -7.82 2.37
C PRO A 268 18.72 -8.49 1.04
N GLY A 269 19.61 -8.33 0.05
CA GLY A 269 19.42 -8.90 -1.28
C GLY A 269 18.44 -8.13 -2.17
N SER A 270 18.02 -6.93 -1.76
CA SER A 270 17.24 -6.02 -2.60
C SER A 270 17.89 -4.63 -2.65
N ASP A 271 18.17 -4.15 -3.87
CA ASP A 271 18.78 -2.83 -4.10
C ASP A 271 17.81 -1.66 -3.83
N THR A 272 16.51 -1.96 -3.77
CA THR A 272 15.41 -0.99 -3.53
C THR A 272 14.50 -1.38 -2.38
N GLY A 273 14.71 -2.54 -1.75
CA GLY A 273 13.76 -3.17 -0.86
C GLY A 273 13.68 -2.49 0.50
N GLY A 274 12.63 -1.70 0.71
CA GLY A 274 12.13 -1.39 2.05
C GLY A 274 11.08 -2.41 2.51
N LEU A 275 10.73 -2.39 3.78
CA LEU A 275 9.60 -3.12 4.36
C LEU A 275 8.73 -2.14 5.13
N LEU A 276 7.42 -2.23 4.94
CA LEU A 276 6.43 -1.53 5.76
C LEU A 276 5.63 -2.54 6.57
N ILE A 277 5.43 -2.27 7.85
CA ILE A 277 4.60 -3.10 8.73
C ILE A 277 3.54 -2.20 9.34
N PHE A 278 2.29 -2.48 9.00
CA PHE A 278 1.13 -1.77 9.48
C PHE A 278 0.59 -2.51 10.70
N GLU A 279 0.58 -1.83 11.83
CA GLU A 279 0.00 -2.31 13.09
C GLU A 279 -1.43 -1.79 13.22
N LEU A 280 -2.36 -2.70 13.53
CA LEU A 280 -3.78 -2.44 13.57
C LEU A 280 -4.30 -2.47 15.01
N GLU A 281 -4.89 -1.37 15.45
CA GLU A 281 -5.42 -1.21 16.81
C GLU A 281 -6.80 -0.57 16.80
N LEU A 282 -7.52 -0.75 17.90
CA LEU A 282 -8.71 0.03 18.21
C LEU A 282 -8.26 1.43 18.63
N VAL A 283 -8.63 2.45 17.86
CA VAL A 283 -8.26 3.86 18.10
C VAL A 283 -9.44 4.66 18.64
#